data_AF-D3Z279-F1
#
_entry.id   AF-D3Z279-F1
#
_cell.length_a   1.000
_cell.length_b   1.000
_cell.length_c   1.000
_cell.angle_alpha   90.00
_cell.angle_beta   90.00
_cell.angle_gamma   90.00
#
_symmetry.space_group_name_H-M   'P 1'
#
loop_
_entity.id
_entity.type
_entity.pdbx_description
1 polymer ?
#
loop_
_entity_poly.entity_id
_entity_poly.type
_entity_poly.pdbx_seq_one_letter_code
_entity_poly.pdbx_strand_id
1 'polypeptide(L)'
;MTVLGYPRSWSCHCLPVLILLLGIGHGPWVEGVTHYKPGDPVILYVNKVGPYHNPQETYHYYQLPVCCPEKIRHKSLSLGEVLDGDRMAESLYEIRFRENVEKRILCHMQLSSAQVEQLRQAIEELYYFEFVVDDLPIRGFVGYMEESGFLPHSHKIGLWTHLDFHLEFHGD
;
A
#
# COMPACT_ATOMS: atom_id res chain seq x y z
N MET A 1 -84.86 -12.74 18.62
CA MET A 1 -84.32 -12.65 19.99
C MET A 1 -83.15 -13.62 20.07
N THR A 2 -81.96 -13.06 20.35
CA THR A 2 -80.75 -13.66 20.96
C THR A 2 -80.13 -14.94 20.35
N VAL A 3 -78.82 -15.09 20.12
CA VAL A 3 -77.60 -14.28 19.97
C VAL A 3 -76.64 -15.24 19.24
N LEU A 4 -75.99 -14.79 18.16
CA LEU A 4 -74.92 -15.51 17.46
C LEU A 4 -73.60 -15.36 18.22
N GLY A 5 -72.94 -16.48 18.53
CA GLY A 5 -71.59 -16.53 19.05
C GLY A 5 -70.54 -16.46 17.93
N TYR A 6 -69.56 -15.57 18.09
CA TYR A 6 -68.36 -15.45 17.24
C TYR A 6 -67.15 -15.40 18.17
N PRO A 7 -66.06 -16.15 17.92
CA PRO A 7 -64.81 -15.89 18.61
C PRO A 7 -63.82 -15.08 17.75
N ARG A 8 -63.32 -14.03 18.41
CA ARG A 8 -61.95 -13.48 18.42
C ARG A 8 -61.38 -12.87 17.14
N SER A 9 -61.43 -11.53 17.14
CA SER A 9 -60.55 -10.62 16.41
C SER A 9 -59.10 -10.76 16.87
N TRP A 10 -58.16 -10.71 15.92
CA TRP A 10 -56.75 -10.46 16.17
C TRP A 10 -56.53 -8.95 16.09
N SER A 11 -56.23 -8.34 17.23
CA SER A 11 -55.82 -6.93 17.30
C SER A 11 -54.31 -6.85 17.44
N CYS A 12 -53.71 -6.23 16.43
CA CYS A 12 -52.34 -5.75 16.37
C CYS A 12 -52.11 -4.72 17.49
N HIS A 13 -51.12 -4.94 18.34
CA HIS A 13 -50.56 -3.87 19.20
C HIS A 13 -49.04 -3.83 19.02
N CYS A 14 -48.60 -2.71 18.45
CA CYS A 14 -47.23 -2.30 18.23
C CYS A 14 -46.46 -2.09 19.56
N LEU A 15 -45.15 -2.41 19.52
CA LEU A 15 -43.98 -1.77 20.15
C LEU A 15 -44.14 -1.12 21.56
N PRO A 16 -43.28 -1.47 22.54
CA PRO A 16 -41.85 -1.22 22.40
C PRO A 16 -40.96 -2.25 23.15
N VAL A 17 -40.36 -3.21 22.44
CA VAL A 17 -39.30 -4.06 23.03
C VAL A 17 -38.00 -3.97 22.20
N LEU A 18 -37.97 -3.16 21.14
CA LEU A 18 -36.84 -3.03 20.23
C LEU A 18 -35.93 -1.82 20.53
N ILE A 19 -35.73 -1.45 21.80
CA ILE A 19 -34.79 -0.38 22.19
C ILE A 19 -33.72 -0.86 23.19
N LEU A 20 -33.70 -2.16 23.55
CA LEU A 20 -32.73 -2.71 24.52
C LEU A 20 -31.64 -3.62 23.91
N LEU A 21 -31.33 -3.46 22.62
CA LEU A 21 -30.20 -4.14 21.96
C LEU A 21 -29.16 -3.17 21.34
N LEU A 22 -29.30 -1.86 21.56
CA LEU A 22 -28.32 -0.85 21.11
C LEU A 22 -27.25 -0.52 22.18
N GLY A 23 -27.05 -1.42 23.14
CA GLY A 23 -26.19 -1.20 24.31
C GLY A 23 -24.84 -1.93 24.30
N ILE A 24 -24.47 -2.61 23.21
CA ILE A 24 -23.11 -3.12 23.03
C ILE A 24 -22.57 -2.48 21.76
N GLY A 25 -22.29 -1.19 21.84
CA GLY A 25 -21.35 -0.56 20.95
C GLY A 25 -19.98 -1.18 21.23
N HIS A 26 -19.68 -2.29 20.56
CA HIS A 26 -18.29 -2.52 20.17
C HIS A 26 -17.95 -1.31 19.29
N GLY A 27 -17.20 -0.36 19.86
CA GLY A 27 -16.56 0.66 19.06
C GLY A 27 -15.84 -0.01 17.89
N PRO A 28 -15.66 0.66 16.75
CA PRO A 28 -14.81 0.16 15.69
C PRO A 28 -13.50 -0.27 16.36
N TRP A 29 -13.18 -1.55 16.29
CA TRP A 29 -11.85 -2.00 16.66
C TRP A 29 -10.92 -1.19 15.76
N VAL A 30 -10.18 -0.26 16.36
CA VAL A 30 -9.05 0.34 15.67
C VAL A 30 -8.08 -0.81 15.49
N GLU A 31 -8.08 -1.42 14.31
CA GLU A 31 -6.98 -2.23 13.81
C GLU A 31 -5.77 -1.29 13.74
N GLY A 32 -5.05 -1.13 14.85
CA GLY A 32 -4.04 -0.08 14.93
C GLY A 32 -2.81 -0.41 15.75
N VAL A 33 -2.68 -1.65 16.22
CA VAL A 33 -1.44 -2.11 16.84
C VAL A 33 -1.17 -3.54 16.37
N THR A 34 -0.32 -3.67 15.36
CA THR A 34 0.23 -4.96 14.95
C THR A 34 1.33 -5.35 15.93
N HIS A 35 1.15 -6.47 16.64
CA HIS A 35 2.17 -6.99 17.54
C HIS A 35 3.03 -8.02 16.81
N TYR A 36 4.34 -7.76 16.72
CA TYR A 36 5.31 -8.68 16.12
C TYR A 36 6.18 -9.35 17.18
N LYS A 37 6.41 -10.64 17.03
CA LYS A 37 7.45 -11.39 17.76
C LYS A 37 8.76 -11.34 16.98
N PRO A 38 9.92 -11.42 17.67
CA PRO A 38 11.21 -11.52 16.98
C PRO A 38 11.19 -12.66 15.95
N GLY A 39 11.58 -12.35 14.71
CA GLY A 39 11.60 -13.29 13.58
C GLY A 39 10.29 -13.39 12.79
N ASP A 40 9.21 -12.71 13.21
CA ASP A 40 7.97 -12.67 12.43
C ASP A 40 8.19 -11.98 11.07
N PRO A 41 7.55 -12.46 9.99
CA PRO A 41 7.67 -11.83 8.69
C PRO A 41 6.96 -10.47 8.67
N VAL A 42 7.67 -9.44 8.20
CA VAL A 42 7.12 -8.10 7.96
C VAL A 42 6.92 -7.94 6.46
N ILE A 43 5.67 -7.96 6.01
CA ILE A 43 5.35 -7.90 4.59
C ILE A 43 5.49 -6.46 4.09
N LEU A 44 6.35 -6.27 3.10
CA LEU A 44 6.44 -5.04 2.33
C LEU A 44 5.63 -5.21 1.03
N TYR A 45 4.67 -4.32 0.81
CA TYR A 45 3.95 -4.20 -0.44
C TYR A 45 4.54 -3.09 -1.29
N VAL A 46 4.75 -3.36 -2.57
CA VAL A 46 4.96 -2.29 -3.55
C VAL A 46 3.60 -1.70 -3.89
N ASN A 47 3.47 -0.38 -4.01
CA ASN A 47 2.18 0.26 -4.29
C ASN A 47 2.18 0.94 -5.66
N LYS A 48 2.60 2.21 -5.69
CA LYS A 48 2.45 3.07 -6.87
C LYS A 48 3.72 3.84 -7.20
N VAL A 49 3.82 4.26 -8.44
CA VAL A 49 4.85 5.16 -8.97
C VAL A 49 4.20 6.26 -9.79
N GLY A 50 4.80 7.44 -9.83
CA GLY A 50 4.30 8.52 -10.67
C GLY A 50 5.12 9.79 -10.55
N PRO A 51 4.84 10.79 -11.40
CA PRO A 51 5.54 12.06 -11.38
C PRO A 51 5.28 12.81 -10.07
N TYR A 52 6.32 13.27 -9.39
CA TYR A 52 6.16 13.99 -8.11
C TYR A 52 5.32 15.26 -8.24
N HIS A 53 5.41 15.94 -9.39
CA HIS A 53 4.66 17.16 -9.69
C HIS A 53 3.22 16.91 -10.17
N ASN A 54 2.80 15.66 -10.37
CA ASN A 54 1.42 15.31 -10.69
C ASN A 54 0.92 14.11 -9.86
N PRO A 55 0.61 14.30 -8.56
CA PRO A 55 0.26 13.19 -7.67
C PRO A 55 -1.01 12.41 -8.04
N GLN A 56 -1.86 12.94 -8.93
CA GLN A 56 -3.06 12.26 -9.41
C GLN A 56 -2.73 11.17 -10.45
N GLU A 57 -1.56 11.26 -11.08
CA GLU A 57 -1.09 10.31 -12.06
C GLU A 57 -0.28 9.21 -11.37
N THR A 58 -0.92 8.05 -11.20
CA THR A 58 -0.32 6.91 -10.50
C THR A 58 -0.41 5.62 -11.30
N TYR A 59 0.72 4.92 -11.30
CA TYR A 59 0.99 3.70 -12.03
C TYR A 59 1.40 2.61 -11.04
N HIS A 60 1.23 1.34 -11.39
CA HIS A 60 1.69 0.24 -10.53
C HIS A 60 3.23 0.21 -10.54
N TYR A 61 3.88 -0.02 -9.38
CA TYR A 61 5.35 -0.01 -9.27
C TYR A 61 6.07 -0.87 -10.33
N TYR A 62 5.63 -2.13 -10.51
CA TYR A 62 6.16 -3.04 -11.54
C TYR A 62 5.88 -2.64 -13.01
N GLN A 63 5.28 -1.47 -13.30
CA GLN A 63 5.26 -0.92 -14.66
C GLN A 63 6.60 -0.32 -15.07
N LEU A 64 7.45 0.06 -14.10
CA LEU A 64 8.85 0.38 -14.36
C LEU A 64 9.65 -0.91 -14.57
N PRO A 65 10.72 -0.90 -15.38
CA PRO A 65 11.57 -2.06 -15.59
C PRO A 65 12.52 -2.25 -14.40
N VAL A 66 11.96 -2.77 -13.31
CA VAL A 66 12.63 -3.07 -12.03
C VAL A 66 12.55 -4.57 -11.73
N CYS A 67 13.16 -5.01 -10.61
CA CYS A 67 12.99 -6.39 -10.14
C CYS A 67 11.50 -6.69 -9.89
N CYS A 68 10.97 -7.71 -10.57
CA CYS A 68 9.57 -8.10 -10.51
C CYS A 68 9.48 -9.63 -10.34
N PRO A 69 8.57 -10.15 -9.48
CA PRO A 69 8.33 -11.59 -9.40
C PRO A 69 7.74 -12.14 -10.69
N GLU A 70 7.97 -13.43 -10.97
CA GLU A 70 7.37 -14.12 -12.13
C GLU A 70 5.83 -14.07 -12.09
N LYS A 71 5.26 -14.16 -10.89
CA LYS A 71 3.83 -14.02 -10.66
C LYS A 71 3.55 -12.91 -9.64
N ILE A 72 2.97 -11.83 -10.11
CA ILE A 72 2.54 -10.71 -9.25
C ILE A 72 1.30 -11.13 -8.45
N ARG A 73 1.39 -11.03 -7.12
CA ARG A 73 0.29 -11.30 -6.19
C ARG A 73 -0.20 -9.98 -5.62
N HIS A 74 -1.37 -9.53 -6.06
CA HIS A 74 -1.97 -8.28 -5.60
C HIS A 74 -2.60 -8.44 -4.22
N LYS A 75 -2.46 -7.41 -3.36
CA LYS A 75 -3.20 -7.30 -2.09
C LYS A 75 -4.66 -7.02 -2.44
N SER A 76 -5.60 -7.62 -1.71
CA SER A 76 -7.00 -7.20 -1.79
C SER A 76 -7.13 -5.85 -1.10
N LEU A 77 -7.63 -4.86 -1.82
CA LEU A 77 -7.77 -3.49 -1.36
C LEU A 77 -9.23 -3.18 -0.99
N SER A 78 -9.40 -2.31 -0.01
CA SER A 78 -10.67 -1.66 0.31
C SER A 78 -11.09 -0.69 -0.80
N LEU A 79 -12.36 -0.32 -0.82
CA LEU A 79 -12.86 0.68 -1.78
C LEU A 79 -12.13 2.02 -1.63
N GLY A 80 -11.77 2.42 -0.39
CA GLY A 80 -11.05 3.65 -0.13
C GLY A 80 -9.66 3.66 -0.76
N GLU A 81 -8.88 2.58 -0.55
CA GLU A 81 -7.55 2.41 -1.14
C GLU A 81 -7.61 2.39 -2.69
N VAL A 82 -8.61 1.71 -3.27
CA VAL A 82 -8.81 1.71 -4.73
C VAL A 82 -9.10 3.12 -5.26
N LEU A 83 -9.90 3.91 -4.54
CA LEU A 83 -10.21 5.29 -4.92
C LEU A 83 -9.02 6.24 -4.73
N ASP A 84 -8.13 5.97 -3.79
CA ASP A 84 -6.84 6.67 -3.61
C ASP A 84 -5.80 6.29 -4.69
N GLY A 85 -6.15 5.34 -5.57
CA GLY A 85 -5.30 4.88 -6.66
C GLY A 85 -4.25 3.87 -6.22
N ASP A 86 -4.47 3.17 -5.10
CA ASP A 86 -3.56 2.13 -4.64
C ASP A 86 -3.60 0.90 -5.55
N ARG A 87 -2.43 0.30 -5.69
CA ARG A 87 -2.14 -0.80 -6.60
C ARG A 87 -1.18 -1.78 -5.92
N MET A 88 -1.47 -2.14 -4.66
CA MET A 88 -0.54 -2.91 -3.83
C MET A 88 -0.32 -4.35 -4.32
N ALA A 89 0.94 -4.79 -4.32
CA ALA A 89 1.35 -6.16 -4.61
C ALA A 89 2.51 -6.61 -3.72
N GLU A 90 2.62 -7.93 -3.49
CA GLU A 90 3.72 -8.52 -2.73
C GLU A 90 5.07 -8.12 -3.36
N SER A 91 5.99 -7.64 -2.52
CA SER A 91 7.35 -7.33 -2.93
C SER A 91 8.25 -8.57 -2.90
N LEU A 92 9.45 -8.44 -3.47
CA LEU A 92 10.50 -9.45 -3.37
C LEU A 92 11.35 -9.32 -2.09
N TYR A 93 11.12 -8.28 -1.28
CA TYR A 93 11.93 -8.00 -0.09
C TYR A 93 11.50 -8.89 1.08
N GLU A 94 12.44 -9.67 1.60
CA GLU A 94 12.23 -10.51 2.78
C GLU A 94 12.70 -9.77 4.04
N ILE A 95 11.76 -9.20 4.79
CA ILE A 95 12.02 -8.49 6.04
C ILE A 95 11.49 -9.32 7.21
N ARG A 96 12.30 -9.48 8.25
CA ARG A 96 11.94 -10.17 9.49
C ARG A 96 12.09 -9.23 10.67
N PHE A 97 11.11 -9.24 11.57
CA PHE A 97 11.07 -8.34 12.70
C PHE A 97 12.26 -8.58 13.64
N ARG A 98 12.97 -7.50 14.00
CA ARG A 98 14.19 -7.51 14.85
C ARG A 98 15.36 -8.34 14.31
N GLU A 99 15.37 -8.64 13.01
CA GLU A 99 16.50 -9.28 12.34
C GLU A 99 17.15 -8.31 11.37
N ASN A 100 18.36 -7.85 11.70
CA ASN A 100 19.14 -7.00 10.79
C ASN A 100 19.74 -7.86 9.68
N VAL A 101 19.57 -7.40 8.45
CA VAL A 101 20.09 -8.05 7.26
C VAL A 101 21.06 -7.10 6.58
N GLU A 102 22.30 -7.56 6.36
CA GLU A 102 23.26 -6.80 5.56
C GLU A 102 22.81 -6.71 4.10
N LYS A 103 23.49 -5.88 3.31
CA LYS A 103 23.23 -5.70 1.88
C LYS A 103 23.09 -7.03 1.15
N ARG A 104 21.90 -7.31 0.62
CA ARG A 104 21.60 -8.47 -0.23
C ARG A 104 21.17 -8.03 -1.61
N ILE A 105 21.52 -8.83 -2.61
CA ILE A 105 21.09 -8.64 -3.99
C ILE A 105 19.67 -9.18 -4.11
N LEU A 106 18.73 -8.34 -4.53
CA LEU A 106 17.33 -8.71 -4.72
C LEU A 106 17.13 -9.54 -6.00
N CYS A 107 17.68 -9.07 -7.11
CA CYS A 107 17.65 -9.77 -8.38
C CYS A 107 18.82 -9.35 -9.28
N HIS A 108 19.13 -10.17 -10.28
CA HIS A 108 19.97 -9.77 -11.41
C HIS A 108 19.08 -9.54 -12.63
N MET A 109 19.27 -8.40 -13.30
CA MET A 109 18.52 -8.07 -14.50
C MET A 109 19.43 -7.47 -15.56
N GLN A 110 19.07 -7.68 -16.82
CA GLN A 110 19.69 -7.04 -17.97
C GLN A 110 18.64 -6.15 -18.62
N LEU A 111 18.91 -4.84 -18.66
CA LEU A 111 18.00 -3.86 -19.22
C LEU A 111 18.28 -3.67 -20.72
N SER A 112 17.22 -3.72 -21.52
CA SER A 112 17.29 -3.29 -22.92
C SER A 112 17.41 -1.78 -23.04
N SER A 113 17.84 -1.28 -24.21
CA SER A 113 17.94 0.16 -24.47
C SER A 113 16.61 0.90 -24.25
N ALA A 114 15.49 0.29 -24.63
CA ALA A 114 14.15 0.83 -24.43
C ALA A 114 13.79 0.94 -22.94
N GLN A 115 14.16 -0.05 -22.12
CA GLN A 115 13.91 -0.04 -20.68
C GLN A 115 14.80 1.00 -19.96
N VAL A 116 16.05 1.15 -20.40
CA VAL A 116 16.94 2.19 -19.89
C VAL A 116 16.37 3.58 -20.19
N GLU A 117 15.84 3.79 -21.40
CA GLU A 117 15.20 5.04 -21.77
C GLU A 117 13.95 5.32 -20.92
N GLN A 118 13.11 4.30 -20.70
CA GLN A 118 11.94 4.43 -19.83
C GLN A 118 12.31 4.86 -18.40
N LEU A 119 13.37 4.29 -17.82
CA LEU A 119 13.86 4.70 -16.50
C LEU A 119 14.44 6.11 -16.53
N ARG A 120 15.17 6.48 -17.59
CA ARG A 120 15.71 7.83 -17.76
C ARG A 120 14.60 8.87 -17.75
N GLN A 121 13.56 8.66 -18.54
CA GLN A 121 12.39 9.54 -18.61
C GLN A 121 11.70 9.65 -17.24
N ALA A 122 11.48 8.53 -16.56
CA ALA A 122 10.91 8.55 -15.22
C ALA A 122 11.75 9.38 -14.22
N ILE A 123 13.08 9.32 -14.31
CA ILE A 123 13.96 10.12 -13.43
C ILE A 123 13.92 11.60 -13.78
N GLU A 124 13.91 11.95 -15.07
CA GLU A 124 13.77 13.34 -15.54
C GLU A 124 12.44 13.96 -15.10
N GLU A 125 11.37 13.16 -15.05
CA GLU A 125 10.05 13.54 -14.53
C GLU A 125 9.91 13.37 -13.00
N LEU A 126 11.02 13.23 -12.28
CA LEU A 126 11.07 13.10 -10.82
C LEU A 126 10.09 12.06 -10.27
N TYR A 127 10.04 10.88 -10.90
CA TYR A 127 9.17 9.80 -10.43
C TYR A 127 9.53 9.40 -9.00
N TYR A 128 8.51 9.38 -8.15
CA TYR A 128 8.58 8.75 -6.84
C TYR A 128 7.93 7.37 -6.90
N PHE A 129 8.38 6.49 -6.02
CA PHE A 129 7.68 5.26 -5.67
C PHE A 129 7.11 5.37 -4.27
N GLU A 130 6.03 4.65 -4.03
CA GLU A 130 5.45 4.42 -2.72
C GLU A 130 5.36 2.92 -2.46
N PHE A 131 5.88 2.51 -1.32
CA PHE A 131 5.72 1.18 -0.72
C PHE A 131 4.90 1.30 0.55
N VAL A 132 4.36 0.17 1.02
CA VAL A 132 3.59 0.10 2.26
C VAL A 132 4.11 -1.05 3.11
N VAL A 133 4.44 -0.76 4.37
CA VAL A 133 4.90 -1.72 5.38
C VAL A 133 4.07 -1.50 6.63
N ASP A 134 3.36 -2.53 7.10
CA ASP A 134 2.47 -2.41 8.28
C ASP A 134 1.51 -1.21 8.17
N ASP A 135 0.89 -1.06 6.99
CA ASP A 135 0.01 0.06 6.60
C ASP A 135 0.62 1.48 6.69
N LEU A 136 1.94 1.57 6.86
CA LEU A 136 2.70 2.82 6.79
C LEU A 136 3.30 3.03 5.39
N PRO A 137 3.02 4.17 4.74
CA PRO A 137 3.58 4.48 3.42
C PRO A 137 5.04 4.94 3.54
N ILE A 138 5.90 4.37 2.70
CA ILE A 138 7.30 4.74 2.53
C ILE A 138 7.48 5.24 1.11
N ARG A 139 8.06 6.44 0.95
CA ARG A 139 8.25 7.06 -0.37
C ARG A 139 9.73 7.33 -0.63
N GLY A 140 10.12 7.18 -1.89
CA GLY A 140 11.46 7.50 -2.37
C GLY A 140 11.43 7.86 -3.86
N PHE A 141 12.52 8.43 -4.36
CA PHE A 141 12.66 8.69 -5.79
C PHE A 141 13.27 7.50 -6.51
N VAL A 142 12.88 7.26 -7.76
CA VAL A 142 13.43 6.18 -8.59
C VAL A 142 14.92 6.41 -8.89
N GLY A 143 15.32 7.67 -9.03
CA GLY A 143 16.69 8.07 -9.29
C GLY A 143 16.98 9.49 -8.81
N TYR A 144 18.07 10.04 -9.33
CA TYR A 144 18.49 11.40 -9.07
C TYR A 144 19.00 12.05 -10.36
N MET A 145 18.89 13.37 -10.40
CA MET A 145 19.45 14.20 -11.46
C MET A 145 20.34 15.26 -10.81
N GLU A 146 21.61 15.28 -11.21
CA GLU A 146 22.57 16.31 -10.83
C GLU A 146 22.76 17.26 -12.02
N GLU A 147 22.37 18.52 -11.85
CA GLU A 147 22.69 19.57 -12.80
C GLU A 147 24.11 20.09 -12.53
N SER A 148 24.92 20.14 -13.57
CA SER A 148 26.30 20.62 -13.48
C SER A 148 26.66 21.53 -14.64
N GLY A 149 27.36 22.63 -14.30
CA GLY A 149 27.83 23.62 -15.26
C GLY A 149 26.79 24.69 -15.60
N PHE A 150 27.25 25.94 -15.66
CA PHE A 150 26.42 27.06 -16.12
C PHE A 150 26.30 27.05 -17.65
N LEU A 151 27.36 26.71 -18.39
CA LEU A 151 27.36 26.45 -19.83
C LEU A 151 28.59 25.58 -20.23
N PRO A 152 28.43 24.46 -20.96
CA PRO A 152 27.17 23.81 -21.31
C PRO A 152 26.49 23.17 -20.07
N HIS A 153 25.16 23.18 -20.03
CA HIS A 153 24.40 22.47 -19.01
C HIS A 153 24.57 20.96 -19.22
N SER A 154 25.07 20.25 -18.22
CA SER A 154 25.18 18.79 -18.23
C SER A 154 24.28 18.22 -17.14
N HIS A 155 23.39 17.32 -17.55
CA HIS A 155 22.46 16.62 -16.66
C HIS A 155 23.02 15.22 -16.45
N LYS A 156 23.51 14.95 -15.24
CA LYS A 156 23.95 13.62 -14.85
C LYS A 156 22.78 12.91 -14.19
N ILE A 157 22.30 11.87 -14.84
CA ILE A 157 21.16 11.08 -14.38
C ILE A 157 21.68 9.78 -13.78
N GLY A 158 21.18 9.42 -12.60
CA GLY A 158 21.52 8.19 -11.91
C GLY A 158 20.29 7.45 -11.40
N LEU A 159 20.33 6.12 -11.46
CA LEU A 159 19.29 5.23 -10.94
C LEU A 159 19.65 4.75 -9.54
N TRP A 160 18.71 4.80 -8.60
CA TRP A 160 18.88 4.16 -7.30
C TRP A 160 18.68 2.65 -7.44
N THR A 161 19.76 1.90 -7.24
CA THR A 161 19.76 0.42 -7.34
C THR A 161 19.74 -0.27 -5.97
N HIS A 162 19.91 0.51 -4.89
CA HIS A 162 19.99 0.01 -3.53
C HIS A 162 18.98 0.80 -2.69
N LEU A 163 18.12 0.08 -1.97
CA LEU A 163 17.20 0.64 -1.00
C LEU A 163 17.62 0.16 0.39
N ASP A 164 17.67 1.10 1.33
CA ASP A 164 17.97 0.83 2.74
C ASP A 164 16.69 1.05 3.56
N PHE A 165 16.36 0.09 4.41
CA PHE A 165 15.14 0.11 5.21
C PHE A 165 15.50 0.18 6.69
N HIS A 166 15.22 1.32 7.31
CA HIS A 166 15.35 1.51 8.75
C HIS A 166 13.96 1.45 9.38
N LEU A 167 13.59 0.27 9.90
CA LEU A 167 12.31 0.05 10.56
C LEU A 167 12.48 0.15 12.08
N GLU A 168 11.93 1.22 12.65
CA GLU A 168 11.83 1.38 14.10
C GLU A 168 10.52 0.81 14.61
N PHE A 169 10.49 0.42 15.88
CA PHE A 169 9.32 -0.13 16.53
C PHE A 169 9.19 0.42 17.95
N HIS A 170 7.96 0.50 18.44
CA HIS A 170 7.72 0.77 19.85
C HIS A 170 8.01 -0.49 20.66
N GLY A 171 8.87 -0.38 21.69
CA GLY A 171 9.04 -1.44 22.67
C GLY A 171 7.92 -1.38 23.71
N ASP A 172 7.49 -2.55 24.19
CA ASP A 172 6.68 -2.64 25.40
C ASP A 172 7.51 -2.31 26.66
#